data_AF-A6V5P7-F1
#
_entry.id   AF-A6V5P7-F1
#
_cell.length_a   1.000
_cell.length_b   1.000
_cell.length_c   1.000
_cell.angle_alpha   90.00
_cell.angle_beta   90.00
_cell.angle_gamma   90.00
#
_symmetry.space_group_name_H-M   'P 1'
#
loop_
_entity.id
_entity.type
_entity.pdbx_description
1 polymer ?
#
loop_
_entity_poly.entity_id
_entity_poly.type
_entity_poly.pdbx_seq_one_letter_code
_entity_poly.pdbx_strand_id
1 'polypeptide(L)'
;MKSFPLRPLQAATLALALALATLPVQGSVVITGTRVIYPGDAREKTVQMTNQDPFPNVIQAWIDIDDPASSPESADAPFLVNPAVARMAPGSGQTLRIVHTGPALPQDRESLFHLNVLQIPPRNAAKANRNQMLLLQRNRLKLFYRPAPLAGGSDSLAEKLRFSLRQEHGAWRVRVENPSGYHASFAAATLSVGERQWKLRSSMVPPMGQAEWVAEHPSALPPGAVRLSALLINDYGARLDVRHVLPR
;
A
#
# COMPACT_ATOMS: atom_id res chain seq x y z
N MET A 1 -31.98 -31.52 -25.23
CA MET A 1 -32.01 -30.05 -25.42
C MET A 1 -31.25 -29.73 -26.70
N LYS A 2 -31.89 -29.15 -27.71
CA LYS A 2 -31.29 -28.89 -29.03
C LYS A 2 -30.50 -27.57 -28.98
N SER A 3 -29.19 -27.63 -29.20
CA SER A 3 -28.34 -26.46 -29.37
C SER A 3 -28.53 -25.87 -30.77
N PHE A 4 -29.12 -24.67 -30.88
CA PHE A 4 -29.17 -23.94 -32.14
C PHE A 4 -27.90 -23.10 -32.29
N PRO A 5 -27.09 -23.30 -33.35
CA PRO A 5 -25.89 -22.49 -33.55
C PRO A 5 -26.29 -21.06 -33.97
N LEU A 6 -25.85 -20.07 -33.19
CA LEU A 6 -26.00 -18.65 -33.54
C LEU A 6 -25.22 -18.37 -34.84
N ARG A 7 -25.85 -17.66 -35.78
CA ARG A 7 -25.16 -17.20 -37.00
C ARG A 7 -24.03 -16.24 -36.62
N PRO A 8 -22.89 -16.20 -37.36
CA PRO A 8 -21.73 -15.39 -36.98
C PRO A 8 -22.07 -13.89 -36.83
N LEU A 9 -23.03 -13.38 -37.61
CA LEU A 9 -23.52 -12.00 -37.50
C LEU A 9 -24.30 -11.73 -36.19
N GLN A 10 -25.06 -12.72 -35.71
CA GLN A 10 -25.80 -12.66 -34.44
C GLN A 10 -24.86 -12.78 -33.24
N ALA A 11 -23.80 -13.59 -33.37
CA ALA A 11 -22.75 -13.67 -32.35
C ALA A 11 -21.96 -12.36 -32.25
N ALA A 12 -21.64 -11.72 -33.39
CA ALA A 12 -20.94 -10.44 -33.42
C ALA A 12 -21.77 -9.28 -32.83
N THR A 13 -23.07 -9.22 -33.13
CA THR A 13 -23.98 -8.21 -32.56
C THR A 13 -24.18 -8.41 -31.06
N LEU A 14 -24.31 -9.66 -30.59
CA LEU A 14 -24.40 -9.97 -29.17
C LEU A 14 -23.10 -9.63 -28.42
N ALA A 15 -21.93 -9.91 -29.02
CA ALA A 15 -20.63 -9.56 -28.44
C ALA A 15 -20.43 -8.03 -28.35
N LEU A 16 -20.84 -7.27 -29.38
CA LEU A 16 -20.78 -5.81 -29.36
C LEU A 16 -21.73 -5.22 -28.31
N ALA A 17 -22.94 -5.77 -28.17
CA ALA A 17 -23.89 -5.37 -27.13
C ALA A 17 -23.38 -5.67 -25.71
N LEU A 18 -22.68 -6.79 -25.49
CA LEU A 18 -22.04 -7.09 -24.19
C LEU A 18 -20.84 -6.18 -23.89
N ALA A 19 -20.05 -5.82 -24.90
CA ALA A 19 -18.92 -4.90 -24.72
C ALA A 19 -19.40 -3.49 -24.31
N LEU A 20 -20.52 -3.02 -24.88
CA LEU A 20 -21.17 -1.74 -24.56
C LEU A 20 -21.88 -1.73 -23.19
N ALA A 21 -22.11 -2.90 -22.57
CA ALA A 21 -22.77 -3.00 -21.26
C ALA A 21 -21.80 -2.85 -20.06
N THR A 22 -20.52 -2.54 -20.31
CA THR A 22 -19.56 -2.29 -19.24
C THR A 22 -19.74 -0.86 -18.68
N LEU A 23 -20.61 -0.73 -17.68
CA LEU A 23 -20.66 0.51 -16.90
C LEU A 23 -19.34 0.65 -16.13
N PRO A 24 -18.58 1.75 -16.29
CA PRO A 24 -17.44 2.00 -15.43
C PRO A 24 -17.95 2.17 -14.00
N VAL A 25 -17.58 1.26 -13.11
CA VAL A 25 -17.77 1.47 -11.68
C VAL A 25 -16.71 2.48 -11.24
N GLN A 26 -17.08 3.75 -11.26
CA GLN A 26 -16.27 4.83 -10.70
C GLN A 26 -16.87 5.13 -9.34
N GLY A 27 -16.26 4.57 -8.29
CA GLY A 27 -16.73 4.83 -6.96
C GLY A 27 -15.67 4.55 -5.92
N SER A 28 -15.17 5.62 -5.32
CA SER A 28 -14.49 5.61 -4.02
C SER A 28 -14.11 7.04 -3.64
N VAL A 29 -13.91 7.26 -2.34
CA VAL A 29 -13.14 8.40 -1.87
C VAL A 29 -11.66 8.14 -2.18
N VAL A 30 -11.10 8.97 -3.05
CA VAL A 30 -9.70 8.89 -3.48
C VAL A 30 -8.84 9.76 -2.57
N ILE A 31 -7.79 9.18 -2.01
CA ILE A 31 -6.82 9.87 -1.18
C ILE A 31 -5.60 10.21 -2.04
N THR A 32 -5.09 11.44 -1.92
CA THR A 32 -3.89 11.86 -2.65
C THR A 32 -2.65 11.16 -2.07
N GLY A 33 -2.05 10.29 -2.88
CA GLY A 33 -0.88 9.50 -2.51
C GLY A 33 -1.24 8.17 -1.83
N THR A 34 -0.24 7.29 -1.70
CA THR A 34 -0.39 5.95 -1.10
C THR A 34 0.30 5.83 0.26
N ARG A 35 0.91 6.91 0.73
CA ARG A 35 1.62 7.05 2.00
C ARG A 35 1.74 8.51 2.39
N VAL A 36 1.97 8.76 3.67
CA VAL A 36 2.16 10.08 4.23
C VAL A 36 3.58 10.19 4.77
N ILE A 37 4.34 11.16 4.28
CA ILE A 37 5.62 11.56 4.89
C ILE A 37 5.34 12.77 5.77
N TYR A 38 5.48 12.60 7.08
CA TYR A 38 5.37 13.65 8.08
C TYR A 38 6.78 14.15 8.45
N PRO A 39 7.18 15.36 8.03
CA PRO A 39 8.47 15.93 8.43
C PRO A 39 8.48 16.21 9.93
N GLY A 40 9.52 15.78 10.64
CA GLY A 40 9.58 15.84 12.09
C GLY A 40 9.70 17.26 12.67
N ASP A 41 10.11 18.21 11.85
CA ASP A 41 10.18 19.65 12.13
C ASP A 41 8.91 20.41 11.70
N ALA A 42 7.97 19.75 11.00
CA ALA A 42 6.71 20.35 10.62
C ALA A 42 5.72 20.35 11.80
N ARG A 43 4.97 21.45 11.94
CA ARG A 43 3.86 21.52 12.91
C ARG A 43 2.71 20.59 12.53
N GLU A 44 2.50 20.39 11.24
CA GLU A 44 1.41 19.59 10.72
C GLU A 44 1.72 19.08 9.31
N LYS A 45 0.97 18.04 8.91
CA LYS A 45 0.95 17.53 7.54
C LYS A 45 -0.49 17.43 7.06
N THR A 46 -0.75 17.89 5.84
CA THR A 46 -2.07 17.76 5.23
C THR A 46 -2.14 16.56 4.27
N VAL A 47 -3.30 15.91 4.25
CA VAL A 47 -3.65 14.86 3.29
C VAL A 47 -4.97 15.26 2.60
N GLN A 48 -4.94 15.32 1.28
CA GLN A 48 -6.12 15.65 0.49
C GLN A 48 -6.87 14.39 0.07
N MET A 49 -8.18 14.50 -0.02
CA MET A 49 -9.06 13.45 -0.51
C MET A 49 -10.20 14.04 -1.31
N THR A 50 -10.74 13.27 -2.25
CA THR A 50 -11.87 13.68 -3.10
C THR A 50 -12.90 12.57 -3.14
N ASN A 51 -14.16 12.93 -2.91
CA ASN A 51 -15.27 12.01 -3.07
C ASN A 51 -15.66 11.96 -4.54
N GLN A 52 -15.28 10.89 -5.24
CA GLN A 52 -15.66 10.70 -6.64
C GLN A 52 -17.02 10.03 -6.81
N ASP A 53 -17.67 9.63 -5.71
CA ASP A 53 -19.00 9.05 -5.76
C ASP A 53 -20.07 10.09 -6.11
N PRO A 54 -21.15 9.69 -6.81
CA PRO A 54 -22.30 10.55 -7.09
C PRO A 54 -23.21 10.79 -5.87
N PHE A 55 -22.81 10.31 -4.68
CA PHE A 55 -23.53 10.45 -3.42
C PHE A 55 -22.59 10.94 -2.30
N PRO A 56 -23.12 11.57 -1.24
CA PRO A 56 -22.29 12.03 -0.13
C PRO A 56 -21.75 10.84 0.67
N ASN A 57 -20.51 10.94 1.14
CA ASN A 57 -19.90 9.97 2.04
C ASN A 57 -19.57 10.63 3.38
N VAL A 58 -19.62 9.86 4.47
CA VAL A 58 -18.97 10.24 5.73
C VAL A 58 -17.60 9.58 5.76
N ILE A 59 -16.57 10.36 6.07
CA ILE A 59 -15.22 9.88 6.31
C ILE A 59 -14.92 9.94 7.78
N GLN A 60 -14.32 8.87 8.29
CA GLN A 60 -13.72 8.83 9.62
C GLN A 60 -12.23 8.52 9.49
N ALA A 61 -11.39 9.26 10.20
CA ALA A 61 -9.94 9.14 10.11
C ALA A 61 -9.27 9.11 11.49
N TRP A 62 -8.32 8.20 11.65
CA TRP A 62 -7.51 8.01 12.86
C TRP A 62 -6.14 7.41 12.50
N ILE A 63 -5.21 7.40 13.45
CA ILE A 63 -3.85 6.87 13.23
C ILE A 63 -3.55 5.81 14.29
N ASP A 64 -3.04 4.65 13.86
CA ASP A 64 -2.57 3.55 14.71
C ASP A 64 -1.04 3.37 14.59
N ILE A 65 -0.41 2.70 15.55
CA ILE A 65 1.01 2.34 15.46
C ILE A 65 1.19 1.18 14.48
N ASP A 66 0.66 -0.01 14.81
CA ASP A 66 0.62 -1.14 13.88
C ASP A 66 -0.48 -2.16 14.22
N ASP A 67 -1.72 -1.69 14.39
CA ASP A 67 -2.88 -2.55 14.62
C ASP A 67 -3.88 -2.46 13.46
N PRO A 68 -3.90 -3.45 12.55
CA PRO A 68 -4.92 -3.55 11.50
C PRO A 68 -6.35 -3.68 12.04
N ALA A 69 -6.58 -4.10 13.29
CA ALA A 69 -7.91 -4.16 13.88
C ALA A 69 -8.32 -2.83 14.56
N SER A 70 -7.42 -1.83 14.59
CA SER A 70 -7.65 -0.56 15.26
C SER A 70 -8.91 0.15 14.74
N SER A 71 -9.61 0.78 15.68
CA SER A 71 -10.75 1.64 15.49
C SER A 71 -10.46 3.04 16.07
N PRO A 72 -11.31 4.04 15.80
CA PRO A 72 -11.14 5.39 16.34
C PRO A 72 -10.95 5.44 17.86
N GLU A 73 -11.61 4.54 18.59
CA GLU A 73 -11.53 4.43 20.05
C GLU A 73 -10.31 3.66 20.57
N SER A 74 -9.71 2.78 19.77
CA SER A 74 -8.50 2.02 20.17
C SER A 74 -7.21 2.55 19.56
N ALA A 75 -7.29 3.64 18.78
CA ALA A 75 -6.14 4.31 18.16
C ALA A 75 -5.10 4.73 19.22
N ASP A 76 -3.88 4.24 19.07
CA ASP A 76 -2.79 4.35 20.05
C ASP A 76 -1.66 5.28 19.61
N ALA A 77 -1.70 5.79 18.37
CA ALA A 77 -0.64 6.63 17.85
C ALA A 77 -0.68 8.05 18.44
N PRO A 78 0.48 8.69 18.64
CA PRO A 78 0.59 10.04 19.19
C PRO A 78 0.23 11.16 18.18
N PHE A 79 -0.79 10.96 17.35
CA PHE A 79 -1.20 11.89 16.31
C PHE A 79 -2.68 12.27 16.42
N LEU A 80 -2.95 13.55 16.23
CA LEU A 80 -4.30 14.08 16.06
C LEU A 80 -4.62 14.26 14.58
N VAL A 81 -5.81 13.82 14.16
CA VAL A 81 -6.34 14.03 12.81
C VAL A 81 -7.53 14.98 12.87
N ASN A 82 -7.49 16.05 12.08
CA ASN A 82 -8.55 17.06 12.02
C ASN A 82 -9.01 17.32 10.58
N PRO A 83 -10.31 17.21 10.26
CA PRO A 83 -11.36 16.65 11.12
C PRO A 83 -11.24 15.12 11.23
N ALA A 84 -11.51 14.58 12.42
CA ALA A 84 -11.58 13.12 12.62
C ALA A 84 -12.82 12.50 11.94
N VAL A 85 -13.90 13.29 11.77
CA VAL A 85 -15.11 12.92 11.04
C VAL A 85 -15.52 14.06 10.13
N ALA A 86 -15.75 13.78 8.85
CA ALA A 86 -16.22 14.78 7.89
C ALA A 86 -17.25 14.18 6.93
N ARG A 87 -18.28 14.97 6.61
CA ARG A 87 -19.20 14.63 5.51
C ARG A 87 -18.68 15.27 4.22
N MET A 88 -18.46 14.45 3.21
CA MET A 88 -18.07 14.89 1.86
C MET A 88 -19.29 14.82 0.94
N ALA A 89 -19.61 15.94 0.28
CA ALA A 89 -20.61 15.97 -0.78
C ALA A 89 -20.11 15.21 -2.04
N PRO A 90 -21.01 14.83 -2.98
CA PRO A 90 -20.60 14.29 -4.27
C PRO A 90 -19.61 15.20 -4.98
N GLY A 91 -18.53 14.65 -5.54
CA GLY A 91 -17.50 15.41 -6.28
C GLY A 91 -16.65 16.37 -5.45
N SER A 92 -16.86 16.47 -4.13
CA SER A 92 -16.17 17.44 -3.28
C SER A 92 -14.80 16.94 -2.79
N GLY A 93 -13.88 17.88 -2.60
CA GLY A 93 -12.60 17.66 -1.93
C GLY A 93 -12.70 17.91 -0.43
N GLN A 94 -11.86 17.21 0.35
CA GLN A 94 -11.67 17.42 1.78
C GLN A 94 -10.17 17.34 2.10
N THR A 95 -9.72 18.11 3.08
CA THR A 95 -8.34 18.06 3.59
C THR A 95 -8.34 17.62 5.04
N LEU A 96 -7.54 16.59 5.35
CA LEU A 96 -7.18 16.21 6.70
C LEU A 96 -5.90 16.92 7.10
N ARG A 97 -5.83 17.38 8.35
CA ARG A 97 -4.64 17.92 9.01
C ARG A 97 -4.20 16.93 10.08
N ILE A 98 -2.95 16.52 10.01
CA ILE A 98 -2.32 15.60 10.93
C ILE A 98 -1.33 16.37 11.77
N VAL A 99 -1.37 16.20 13.09
CA VAL A 99 -0.49 16.88 14.05
C VAL A 99 0.10 15.84 14.98
N HIS A 100 1.42 15.80 15.11
CA HIS A 100 2.06 15.00 16.14
C HIS A 100 1.91 15.68 17.50
N THR A 101 1.46 14.92 18.52
CA THR A 101 1.09 15.44 19.85
C THR A 101 1.76 14.68 20.99
N GLY A 102 2.50 13.62 20.70
CA GLY A 102 3.18 12.81 21.72
C GLY A 102 4.61 13.25 22.02
N PRO A 103 5.35 12.40 22.74
CA PRO A 103 6.73 12.67 23.13
C PRO A 103 7.66 12.69 21.91
N ALA A 104 8.87 13.20 22.10
CA ALA A 104 9.89 13.17 21.05
C ALA A 104 10.12 11.72 20.56
N LEU A 105 10.08 11.54 19.23
CA LEU A 105 10.38 10.29 18.55
C LEU A 105 11.89 10.18 18.27
N PRO A 106 12.42 8.99 17.95
CA PRO A 106 13.81 8.81 17.54
C PRO A 106 14.23 9.80 16.46
N GLN A 107 15.40 10.42 16.62
CA GLN A 107 15.92 11.45 15.71
C GLN A 107 16.91 10.90 14.68
N ASP A 108 17.34 9.66 14.84
CA ASP A 108 18.31 8.97 13.98
C ASP A 108 17.65 8.11 12.88
N ARG A 109 16.32 7.92 12.94
CA ARG A 109 15.57 7.06 12.03
C ARG A 109 14.09 7.45 11.93
N GLU A 110 13.45 6.98 10.87
CA GLU A 110 12.00 7.09 10.73
C GLU A 110 11.25 6.25 11.77
N SER A 111 10.08 6.75 12.16
CA SER A 111 9.07 5.98 12.91
C SER A 111 7.87 5.72 12.01
N LEU A 112 7.30 4.51 12.08
CA LEU A 112 6.15 4.10 11.28
C LEU A 112 4.87 4.12 12.11
N PHE A 113 3.83 4.66 11.50
CA PHE A 113 2.44 4.63 11.94
C PHE A 113 1.55 4.35 10.73
N HIS A 114 0.24 4.28 10.94
CA HIS A 114 -0.72 4.00 9.88
C HIS A 114 -1.93 4.92 9.98
N LEU A 115 -2.17 5.70 8.93
CA LEU A 115 -3.39 6.50 8.76
C LEU A 115 -4.51 5.61 8.24
N ASN A 116 -5.59 5.50 9.00
CA ASN A 116 -6.83 4.85 8.58
C ASN A 116 -7.82 5.90 8.10
N VAL A 117 -8.45 5.63 6.97
CA VAL A 117 -9.53 6.44 6.41
C VAL A 117 -10.68 5.50 6.04
N LEU A 118 -11.74 5.52 6.85
CA LEU A 118 -12.95 4.74 6.65
C LEU A 118 -13.98 5.57 5.89
N GLN A 119 -14.42 5.05 4.75
CA GLN A 119 -15.53 5.59 3.98
C GLN A 119 -16.83 4.90 4.38
N ILE A 120 -17.84 5.71 4.72
CA ILE A 120 -19.18 5.29 5.12
C ILE A 120 -20.19 5.87 4.12
N PRO A 121 -20.69 5.06 3.17
CA PRO A 121 -21.72 5.49 2.24
C PRO A 121 -23.10 5.62 2.88
N PRO A 122 -24.03 6.38 2.27
CA PRO A 122 -25.36 6.57 2.80
C PRO A 122 -26.19 5.30 2.59
N ARG A 123 -27.11 5.03 3.50
CA ARG A 123 -28.12 3.98 3.31
C ARG A 123 -29.16 4.44 2.29
N ASN A 124 -29.60 3.53 1.41
CA ASN A 124 -30.64 3.84 0.44
C ASN A 124 -32.02 3.77 1.09
N ALA A 125 -32.53 4.91 1.56
CA ALA A 125 -33.84 5.00 2.20
C ALA A 125 -34.99 4.54 1.30
N ALA A 126 -34.89 4.74 -0.03
CA ALA A 126 -35.93 4.33 -0.98
C ALA A 126 -36.06 2.81 -1.13
N LYS A 127 -35.08 2.04 -0.63
CA LYS A 127 -35.09 0.57 -0.62
C LYS A 127 -35.11 0.02 0.81
N ALA A 128 -35.54 0.79 1.81
CA ALA A 128 -35.47 0.40 3.22
C ALA A 128 -36.17 -0.94 3.52
N ASN A 129 -37.23 -1.28 2.80
CA ASN A 129 -37.99 -2.53 2.98
C ASN A 129 -37.39 -3.73 2.20
N ARG A 130 -36.15 -3.63 1.74
CA ARG A 130 -35.44 -4.70 1.02
C ARG A 130 -34.14 -5.03 1.75
N ASN A 131 -33.63 -6.24 1.53
CA ASN A 131 -32.30 -6.60 1.98
C ASN A 131 -31.26 -5.68 1.30
N GLN A 132 -30.42 -5.05 2.11
CA GLN A 132 -29.36 -4.15 1.66
C GLN A 132 -28.01 -4.67 2.15
N MET A 133 -27.02 -4.67 1.28
CA MET A 133 -25.62 -4.85 1.65
C MET A 133 -24.93 -3.49 1.57
N LEU A 134 -24.27 -3.09 2.65
CA LEU A 134 -23.45 -1.88 2.69
C LEU A 134 -21.99 -2.28 2.76
N LEU A 135 -21.20 -1.79 1.81
CA LEU A 135 -19.75 -1.99 1.81
C LEU A 135 -19.09 -0.74 2.41
N LEU A 136 -18.35 -0.93 3.51
CA LEU A 136 -17.51 0.11 4.09
C LEU A 136 -16.07 -0.17 3.68
N GLN A 137 -15.42 0.83 3.09
CA GLN A 137 -14.04 0.70 2.63
C GLN A 137 -13.12 1.43 3.59
N ARG A 138 -12.14 0.72 4.18
CA ARG A 138 -11.07 1.33 4.97
C ARG A 138 -9.76 1.31 4.18
N ASN A 139 -9.21 2.48 3.94
CA ASN A 139 -7.86 2.63 3.41
C ASN A 139 -6.88 2.80 4.59
N ARG A 140 -5.85 1.94 4.67
CA ARG A 140 -4.77 2.02 5.67
C ARG A 140 -3.47 2.41 4.95
N LEU A 141 -3.02 3.64 5.15
CA LEU A 141 -1.84 4.21 4.53
C LEU A 141 -0.69 4.25 5.53
N LYS A 142 0.52 3.91 5.11
CA LYS A 142 1.71 4.10 5.95
C LYS A 142 1.94 5.59 6.16
N LEU A 143 2.19 5.98 7.41
CA LEU A 143 2.60 7.31 7.83
C LEU A 143 4.01 7.20 8.42
N PHE A 144 4.96 7.81 7.74
CA PHE A 144 6.36 7.85 8.18
C PHE A 144 6.62 9.20 8.84
N TYR A 145 6.89 9.19 10.15
CA TYR A 145 7.51 10.34 10.81
C TYR A 145 8.99 10.35 10.46
N ARG A 146 9.45 11.42 9.82
CA ARG A 146 10.80 11.56 9.30
C ARG A 146 11.52 12.73 9.99
N PRO A 147 12.47 12.48 10.90
CA PRO A 147 13.31 13.52 11.48
C PRO A 147 14.04 14.33 10.39
N ALA A 148 14.26 15.63 10.63
CA ALA A 148 14.90 16.52 9.66
C ALA A 148 16.34 16.10 9.27
N PRO A 149 17.22 15.64 10.19
CA PRO A 149 18.58 15.25 9.84
C PRO A 149 18.71 13.75 9.59
N LEU A 150 18.20 13.23 8.46
CA LEU A 150 18.52 11.85 8.03
C LEU A 150 19.56 11.85 6.91
N ALA A 151 20.61 11.04 7.09
CA ALA A 151 21.75 11.01 6.19
C ALA A 151 21.41 10.46 4.80
N GLY A 152 21.80 11.21 3.76
CA GLY A 152 21.79 10.81 2.35
C GLY A 152 20.44 10.86 1.63
N GLY A 153 19.38 11.38 2.25
CA GLY A 153 18.06 11.48 1.61
C GLY A 153 17.39 10.12 1.34
N SER A 154 16.09 10.14 1.07
CA SER A 154 15.33 8.93 0.75
C SER A 154 15.67 8.39 -0.65
N ASP A 155 16.14 9.24 -1.57
CA ASP A 155 16.50 8.83 -2.93
C ASP A 155 17.71 7.88 -2.98
N SER A 156 18.63 7.96 -2.01
CA SER A 156 19.79 7.04 -1.92
C SER A 156 19.46 5.69 -1.30
N LEU A 157 18.21 5.46 -0.86
CA LEU A 157 17.82 4.25 -0.14
C LEU A 157 18.11 2.98 -0.95
N ALA A 158 17.80 2.99 -2.24
CA ALA A 158 17.99 1.84 -3.14
C ALA A 158 19.46 1.37 -3.18
N GLU A 159 20.41 2.30 -3.16
CA GLU A 159 21.85 2.03 -3.25
C GLU A 159 22.45 1.54 -1.93
N LYS A 160 21.83 1.90 -0.79
CA LYS A 160 22.30 1.52 0.54
C LYS A 160 21.86 0.13 0.96
N LEU A 161 20.79 -0.39 0.37
CA LEU A 161 20.26 -1.72 0.67
C LEU A 161 21.25 -2.81 0.26
N ARG A 162 21.47 -3.78 1.14
CA ARG A 162 22.35 -4.92 0.87
C ARG A 162 21.52 -6.19 0.79
N PHE A 163 21.80 -7.00 -0.21
CA PHE A 163 21.09 -8.25 -0.48
C PHE A 163 22.08 -9.40 -0.44
N SER A 164 21.70 -10.49 0.21
CA SER A 164 22.52 -11.71 0.25
C SER A 164 21.63 -12.95 0.20
N LEU A 165 22.17 -14.02 -0.38
CA LEU A 165 21.54 -15.33 -0.34
C LEU A 165 22.07 -16.08 0.88
N ARG A 166 21.18 -16.66 1.67
CA ARG A 166 21.51 -17.52 2.82
C ARG A 166 20.91 -18.88 2.60
N GLN A 167 21.60 -19.91 3.06
CA GLN A 167 21.06 -21.27 3.13
C GLN A 167 20.89 -21.66 4.59
N GLU A 168 19.68 -22.02 4.97
CA GLU A 168 19.31 -22.34 6.35
C GLU A 168 18.36 -23.55 6.35
N HIS A 169 18.69 -24.59 7.12
CA HIS A 169 17.91 -25.84 7.17
C HIS A 169 17.62 -26.46 5.79
N GLY A 170 18.55 -26.32 4.84
CA GLY A 170 18.40 -26.83 3.47
C GLY A 170 17.53 -25.95 2.54
N ALA A 171 16.94 -24.87 3.04
CA ALA A 171 16.19 -23.90 2.26
C ALA A 171 17.02 -22.63 2.01
N TRP A 172 16.86 -22.01 0.86
CA TRP A 172 17.47 -20.71 0.57
C TRP A 172 16.54 -19.57 0.99
N ARG A 173 17.14 -18.45 1.38
CA ARG A 173 16.47 -17.21 1.82
C ARG A 173 17.23 -16.00 1.27
N VAL A 174 16.52 -14.94 0.93
CA VAL A 174 17.14 -13.65 0.61
C VAL A 174 17.12 -12.80 1.88
N ARG A 175 18.30 -12.50 2.43
CA ARG A 175 18.44 -11.54 3.53
C ARG A 175 18.62 -10.15 2.93
N VAL A 176 17.80 -9.22 3.41
CA VAL A 176 17.85 -7.81 3.04
C VAL A 176 18.24 -7.00 4.25
N GLU A 177 19.35 -6.29 4.16
CA GLU A 177 19.85 -5.42 5.22
C GLU A 177 19.64 -3.96 4.80
N ASN A 178 19.10 -3.18 5.72
CA ASN A 178 18.84 -1.76 5.55
C ASN A 178 19.65 -0.97 6.58
N PRO A 179 20.86 -0.51 6.24
CA PRO A 179 21.68 0.28 7.16
C PRO A 179 21.21 1.74 7.29
N SER A 180 20.19 2.16 6.53
CA SER A 180 19.74 3.55 6.50
C SER A 180 18.76 3.89 7.62
N GLY A 181 18.52 5.19 7.83
CA GLY A 181 17.47 5.70 8.71
C GLY A 181 16.05 5.65 8.13
N TYR A 182 15.84 5.11 6.93
CA TYR A 182 14.54 5.10 6.22
C TYR A 182 13.93 3.71 6.18
N HIS A 183 12.60 3.59 6.15
CA HIS A 183 11.92 2.32 5.88
C HIS A 183 11.97 1.97 4.39
N ALA A 184 12.39 0.74 4.06
CA ALA A 184 12.39 0.25 2.69
C ALA A 184 11.13 -0.61 2.41
N SER A 185 10.13 -0.04 1.75
CA SER A 185 8.89 -0.75 1.39
C SER A 185 8.98 -1.38 0.00
N PHE A 186 8.76 -2.69 -0.11
CA PHE A 186 8.78 -3.40 -1.39
C PHE A 186 7.37 -3.82 -1.82
N ALA A 187 7.04 -3.59 -3.09
CA ALA A 187 5.79 -4.05 -3.72
C ALA A 187 5.86 -5.52 -4.14
N ALA A 188 7.05 -5.95 -4.58
CA ALA A 188 7.33 -7.31 -5.00
C ALA A 188 8.84 -7.55 -5.02
N ALA A 189 9.24 -8.82 -4.95
CA ALA A 189 10.58 -9.25 -5.30
C ALA A 189 10.55 -10.63 -5.96
N THR A 190 11.49 -10.85 -6.87
CA THR A 190 11.63 -12.09 -7.64
C THR A 190 13.11 -12.47 -7.71
N LEU A 191 13.42 -13.74 -7.46
CA LEU A 191 14.70 -14.33 -7.83
C LEU A 191 14.60 -14.97 -9.21
N SER A 192 15.67 -14.93 -9.99
CA SER A 192 15.80 -15.68 -11.22
C SER A 192 17.17 -16.34 -11.38
N VAL A 193 17.16 -17.53 -11.99
CA VAL A 193 18.35 -18.29 -12.38
C VAL A 193 18.08 -18.88 -13.76
N GLY A 194 18.78 -18.40 -14.79
CA GLY A 194 18.42 -18.68 -16.18
C GLY A 194 17.00 -18.18 -16.47
N GLU A 195 16.14 -19.06 -16.99
CA GLU A 195 14.73 -18.75 -17.28
C GLU A 195 13.79 -19.02 -16.10
N ARG A 196 14.26 -19.69 -15.04
CA ARG A 196 13.43 -20.01 -13.87
C ARG A 196 13.32 -18.80 -12.95
N GLN A 197 12.12 -18.57 -12.43
CA GLN A 197 11.82 -17.46 -11.53
C GLN A 197 11.08 -17.93 -10.28
N TRP A 198 11.34 -17.27 -9.16
CA TRP A 198 10.67 -17.48 -7.88
C TRP A 198 10.23 -16.15 -7.32
N LYS A 199 8.90 -15.97 -7.23
CA LYS A 199 8.33 -14.84 -6.51
C LYS A 199 8.60 -14.99 -5.02
N LEU A 200 9.07 -13.92 -4.39
CA LEU A 200 9.39 -13.87 -2.98
C LEU A 200 8.24 -13.23 -2.20
N ARG A 201 8.04 -13.70 -0.97
CA ARG A 201 7.23 -13.02 0.04
C ARG A 201 8.02 -11.82 0.58
N SER A 202 8.14 -10.78 -0.23
CA SER A 202 8.82 -9.55 0.15
C SER A 202 8.03 -8.76 1.18
N SER A 203 8.73 -8.17 2.13
CA SER A 203 8.19 -7.32 3.18
C SER A 203 8.91 -5.97 3.21
N MET A 204 8.39 -5.03 4.00
CA MET A 204 9.12 -3.82 4.31
C MET A 204 10.27 -4.12 5.28
N VAL A 205 11.40 -3.44 5.10
CA VAL A 205 12.57 -3.55 5.96
C VAL A 205 12.68 -2.29 6.83
N PRO A 206 12.73 -2.41 8.17
CA PRO A 206 12.83 -1.25 9.04
C PRO A 206 14.20 -0.56 8.92
N PRO A 207 14.32 0.71 9.35
CA PRO A 207 15.59 1.41 9.47
C PRO A 207 16.59 0.65 10.33
N MET A 208 17.86 0.68 9.93
CA MET A 208 18.98 0.06 10.66
C MET A 208 18.71 -1.40 11.05
N GLY A 209 17.98 -2.12 10.19
CA GLY A 209 17.46 -3.44 10.46
C GLY A 209 17.56 -4.36 9.24
N GLN A 210 16.86 -5.49 9.33
CA GLN A 210 16.91 -6.53 8.29
C GLN A 210 15.58 -7.26 8.16
N ALA A 211 15.38 -7.91 7.02
CA ALA A 211 14.30 -8.85 6.80
C ALA A 211 14.80 -10.07 6.02
N GLU A 212 14.06 -11.17 6.11
CA GLU A 212 14.27 -12.35 5.30
C GLU A 212 13.09 -12.60 4.40
N TRP A 213 13.37 -12.86 3.12
CA TRP A 213 12.35 -13.20 2.14
C TRP A 213 12.53 -14.63 1.67
N VAL A 214 11.42 -15.36 1.64
CA VAL A 214 11.33 -16.74 1.17
C VAL A 214 10.51 -16.79 -0.10
N ALA A 215 10.73 -17.81 -0.94
CA ALA A 215 9.86 -18.06 -2.08
C ALA A 215 8.41 -18.32 -1.64
N GLU A 216 7.44 -17.85 -2.42
CA GLU A 216 6.05 -18.27 -2.24
C GLU A 216 5.89 -19.79 -2.42
N HIS A 217 6.65 -20.34 -3.38
CA HIS A 217 6.75 -21.76 -3.69
C HIS A 217 8.23 -22.20 -3.73
N PRO A 218 8.79 -22.66 -2.60
CA PRO A 218 10.20 -23.03 -2.50
C PRO A 218 10.58 -24.25 -3.34
N SER A 219 11.75 -24.20 -3.97
CA SER A 219 12.40 -25.34 -4.64
C SER A 219 13.90 -25.09 -4.76
N ALA A 220 14.70 -26.13 -4.99
CA ALA A 220 16.15 -25.98 -5.13
C ALA A 220 16.51 -25.00 -6.28
N LEU A 221 17.50 -24.14 -6.04
CA LEU A 221 18.03 -23.25 -7.06
C LEU A 221 18.96 -24.04 -8.00
N PRO A 222 18.67 -24.11 -9.31
CA PRO A 222 19.53 -24.77 -10.29
C PRO A 222 20.89 -24.06 -10.34
N PRO A 223 22.00 -24.66 -10.81
CA PRO A 223 23.29 -23.97 -10.93
C PRO A 223 23.21 -22.68 -11.78
N GLY A 224 24.08 -21.71 -11.48
CA GLY A 224 24.18 -20.44 -12.22
C GLY A 224 24.02 -19.18 -11.37
N ALA A 225 24.21 -18.02 -12.02
CA ALA A 225 24.11 -16.71 -11.39
C ALA A 225 22.68 -16.44 -10.91
N VAL A 226 22.55 -16.14 -9.62
CA VAL A 226 21.27 -15.79 -8.99
C VAL A 226 21.06 -14.29 -9.14
N ARG A 227 19.94 -13.89 -9.75
CA ARG A 227 19.58 -12.47 -9.91
C ARG A 227 18.36 -12.15 -9.07
N LEU A 228 18.42 -11.05 -8.35
CA LEU A 228 17.30 -10.46 -7.64
C LEU A 228 16.77 -9.26 -8.43
N SER A 229 15.45 -9.20 -8.59
CA SER A 229 14.72 -8.01 -9.04
C SER A 229 13.66 -7.68 -7.99
N ALA A 230 13.68 -6.48 -7.44
CA ALA A 230 12.73 -6.01 -6.44
C ALA A 230 12.15 -4.64 -6.82
N LEU A 231 10.89 -4.41 -6.47
CA LEU A 231 10.18 -3.16 -6.73
C LEU A 231 10.09 -2.36 -5.43
N LEU A 232 11.03 -1.45 -5.20
CA LEU A 232 11.04 -0.54 -4.06
C LEU A 232 10.00 0.57 -4.29
N ILE A 233 9.24 0.95 -3.27
CA ILE A 233 8.27 2.05 -3.36
C ILE A 233 8.88 3.29 -2.72
N ASN A 234 9.02 4.38 -3.48
CA ASN A 234 9.54 5.66 -2.99
C ASN A 234 8.48 6.50 -2.24
N ASP A 235 8.84 7.71 -1.82
CA ASP A 235 7.97 8.61 -1.05
C ASP A 235 6.70 9.04 -1.80
N TYR A 236 6.77 9.10 -3.13
CA TYR A 236 5.65 9.47 -4.00
C TYR A 236 4.76 8.27 -4.37
N GLY A 237 5.11 7.06 -3.91
CA GLY A 237 4.40 5.83 -4.25
C GLY A 237 4.81 5.22 -5.59
N ALA A 238 5.83 5.77 -6.27
CA ALA A 238 6.37 5.20 -7.50
C ALA A 238 7.21 3.95 -7.22
N ARG A 239 7.22 3.02 -8.17
CA ARG A 239 8.00 1.77 -8.10
C ARG A 239 9.36 1.98 -8.77
N LEU A 240 10.42 1.75 -8.02
CA LEU A 240 11.81 1.79 -8.46
C LEU A 240 12.33 0.35 -8.58
N ASP A 241 12.93 0.02 -9.73
CA ASP A 241 13.57 -1.27 -9.94
C ASP A 241 14.91 -1.33 -9.19
N VAL A 242 15.06 -2.33 -8.32
CA VAL A 242 16.32 -2.67 -7.65
C VAL A 242 16.77 -4.03 -8.17
N ARG A 243 17.96 -4.08 -8.78
CA ARG A 243 18.52 -5.30 -9.39
C ARG A 243 19.88 -5.62 -8.82
N HIS A 244 20.08 -6.87 -8.42
CA HIS A 244 21.34 -7.35 -7.85
C HIS A 244 21.67 -8.74 -8.37
N VAL A 245 22.96 -9.02 -8.57
CA VAL A 245 23.46 -10.39 -8.72
C VAL A 245 23.87 -10.85 -7.33
N LEU A 246 23.29 -11.95 -6.86
CA LEU A 246 23.59 -12.51 -5.55
C LEU A 246 24.65 -13.61 -5.71
N PRO A 247 25.80 -13.51 -5.01
CA PRO A 247 26.72 -14.63 -4.91
C PRO A 247 26.04 -15.78 -4.16
N ARG A 248 26.43 -17.00 -4.49
CA ARG A 248 26.00 -18.21 -3.77
C ARG A 248 26.85 -18.42 -2.53
#